data_AF-A0A7Y7DLB6-F1
#
_entry.id   AF-A0A7Y7DLB6-F1
#
_cell.length_a   1.000
_cell.length_b   1.000
_cell.length_c   1.000
_cell.angle_alpha   90.00
_cell.angle_beta   90.00
_cell.angle_gamma   90.00
#
_symmetry.space_group_name_H-M   'P 1'
#
loop_
_entity.id
_entity.type
_entity.pdbx_description
1 polymer ?
#
loop_
_entity_poly.entity_id
_entity_poly.type
_entity_poly.pdbx_seq_one_letter_code
_entity_poly.pdbx_strand_id
1 'polypeptide(L)'
;MKFKSFVSSVATALVLSVSTFSANAGLLTWNGNEIEALDLNGSYASFEEFFDYNNAKPYSSDTGFEQDDTVVLFIAELNNEYGVFGTISNYFSGSVGALTMAYSGTDGTMLFVDDPAEAAPGSISFTYGSGRSDGFLYGDLFDTEWDFTLDFSSPTNIDGVQFVSFDGGDLSGAEYSALSSINDQYIISNDVSGNNSDGLPINAPGTLVMLSMSLVFLSLRRGNS
;
A
#
# COMPACT_ATOMS: atom_id res chain seq x y z
N MET A 1 -24.64 49.30 -17.17
CA MET A 1 -24.40 47.84 -17.26
C MET A 1 -22.95 47.40 -16.97
N LYS A 2 -22.02 48.28 -16.54
CA LYS A 2 -20.59 47.93 -16.38
C LYS A 2 -20.17 47.43 -14.98
N PHE A 3 -21.02 47.57 -13.96
CA PHE A 3 -20.70 47.17 -12.58
C PHE A 3 -20.94 45.67 -12.31
N LYS A 4 -21.85 45.04 -13.07
CA LYS A 4 -22.18 43.61 -12.92
C LYS A 4 -21.07 42.67 -13.39
N SER A 5 -20.22 43.08 -14.35
CA SER A 5 -19.12 42.23 -14.82
C SER A 5 -17.89 42.27 -13.91
N PHE A 6 -17.68 43.36 -13.18
CA PHE A 6 -16.54 43.51 -12.25
C PHE A 6 -16.66 42.58 -11.04
N VAL A 7 -17.87 42.45 -10.47
CA VAL A 7 -18.13 41.55 -9.32
C VAL A 7 -18.05 40.08 -9.74
N SER A 8 -18.46 39.75 -10.97
CA SER A 8 -18.40 38.38 -11.48
C SER A 8 -16.97 37.88 -11.65
N SER A 9 -16.04 38.71 -12.16
CA SER A 9 -14.66 38.28 -12.40
C SER A 9 -13.83 38.11 -11.11
N VAL A 10 -14.08 38.93 -10.09
CA VAL A 10 -13.42 38.82 -8.78
C VAL A 10 -13.94 37.62 -7.99
N ALA A 11 -15.25 37.32 -8.08
CA ALA A 11 -15.84 36.14 -7.45
C ALA A 11 -15.31 34.83 -8.05
N THR A 12 -15.13 34.74 -9.37
CA THR A 12 -14.57 33.54 -10.00
C THR A 12 -13.10 33.29 -9.60
N ALA A 13 -12.29 34.35 -9.50
CA ALA A 13 -10.90 34.24 -9.07
C ALA A 13 -10.74 33.87 -7.59
N LEU A 14 -11.67 34.32 -6.73
CA LEU A 14 -11.69 33.93 -5.31
C LEU A 14 -12.16 32.48 -5.14
N VAL A 15 -13.11 31.99 -5.95
CA VAL A 15 -13.57 30.59 -5.90
C VAL A 15 -12.50 29.60 -6.39
N LEU A 16 -11.69 30.00 -7.38
CA LEU A 16 -10.57 29.19 -7.90
C LEU A 16 -9.36 29.11 -6.95
N SER A 17 -9.29 29.94 -5.90
CA SER A 17 -8.20 29.92 -4.92
C SER A 17 -8.51 29.13 -3.65
N VAL A 18 -9.74 28.60 -3.50
CA VAL A 18 -10.14 27.77 -2.34
C VAL A 18 -10.21 26.27 -2.69
N SER A 19 -9.99 25.87 -3.94
CA SER A 19 -9.91 24.46 -4.31
C SER A 19 -8.48 23.93 -4.10
N THR A 20 -8.00 23.97 -2.85
CA THR A 20 -6.91 23.08 -2.43
C THR A 20 -7.53 21.71 -2.22
N PHE A 21 -7.55 20.89 -3.27
CA PHE A 21 -7.78 19.47 -3.10
C PHE A 21 -6.65 18.95 -2.20
N SER A 22 -6.98 18.57 -0.97
CA SER A 22 -6.08 17.76 -0.15
C SER A 22 -6.18 16.35 -0.72
N ALA A 23 -5.32 16.03 -1.68
CA ALA A 23 -5.03 14.63 -1.98
C ALA A 23 -4.16 14.14 -0.82
N ASN A 24 -4.79 13.48 0.16
CA ASN A 24 -4.09 12.81 1.24
C ASN A 24 -3.71 11.42 0.74
N ALA A 25 -2.75 11.36 -0.19
CA ALA A 25 -2.17 10.09 -0.60
C ALA A 25 -1.07 9.78 0.41
N GLY A 26 -1.31 8.81 1.29
CA GLY A 26 -0.26 8.28 2.14
C GLY A 26 0.79 7.58 1.29
N LEU A 27 2.04 7.64 1.74
CA LEU A 27 3.18 6.96 1.13
C LEU A 27 3.28 5.56 1.72
N LEU A 28 3.11 4.53 0.90
CA LEU A 28 3.32 3.16 1.33
C LEU A 28 4.82 2.87 1.39
N THR A 29 5.28 2.27 2.49
CA THR A 29 6.68 1.85 2.63
C THR A 29 6.84 0.44 3.18
N TRP A 30 7.91 -0.22 2.72
CA TRP A 30 8.44 -1.47 3.24
C TRP A 30 9.85 -1.24 3.76
N ASN A 31 10.05 -1.39 5.07
CA ASN A 31 11.31 -1.11 5.75
C ASN A 31 11.88 0.28 5.39
N GLY A 32 10.99 1.27 5.22
CA GLY A 32 11.34 2.64 4.84
C GLY A 32 11.63 2.87 3.35
N ASN A 33 11.49 1.84 2.50
CA ASN A 33 11.55 2.00 1.04
C ASN A 33 10.13 2.15 0.49
N GLU A 34 9.94 3.12 -0.40
CA GLU A 34 8.66 3.33 -1.10
C GLU A 34 8.29 2.09 -1.93
N ILE A 35 7.00 1.76 -1.89
CA ILE A 35 6.40 0.61 -2.59
C ILE A 35 5.03 1.01 -3.14
N GLU A 36 4.53 0.23 -4.08
CA GLU A 36 3.20 0.39 -4.65
C GLU A 36 2.36 -0.86 -4.40
N ALA A 37 1.09 -0.65 -4.04
CA ALA A 37 0.12 -1.71 -3.82
C ALA A 37 -0.45 -2.24 -5.14
N LEU A 38 -0.81 -3.51 -5.17
CA LEU A 38 -1.56 -4.13 -6.26
C LEU A 38 -2.99 -3.58 -6.31
N ASP A 39 -3.44 -3.08 -7.46
CA ASP A 39 -4.81 -2.63 -7.64
C ASP A 39 -5.73 -3.82 -7.98
N LEU A 40 -6.62 -4.19 -7.04
CA LEU A 40 -7.61 -5.24 -7.25
C LEU A 40 -8.98 -4.69 -7.69
N ASN A 41 -9.14 -3.37 -7.75
CA ASN A 41 -10.43 -2.72 -8.02
C ASN A 41 -10.99 -3.15 -9.38
N GLY A 42 -12.25 -3.58 -9.36
CA GLY A 42 -12.98 -3.99 -10.56
C GLY A 42 -12.62 -5.39 -11.10
N SER A 43 -11.61 -6.05 -10.54
CA SER A 43 -11.21 -7.41 -10.91
C SER A 43 -11.66 -8.45 -9.87
N TYR A 44 -11.72 -8.06 -8.59
CA TYR A 44 -12.11 -8.92 -7.48
C TYR A 44 -13.16 -8.24 -6.60
N ALA A 45 -13.99 -9.02 -5.91
CA ALA A 45 -15.02 -8.55 -4.99
C ALA A 45 -14.55 -8.50 -3.52
N SER A 46 -13.55 -9.31 -3.15
CA SER A 46 -12.92 -9.28 -1.83
C SER A 46 -11.45 -9.71 -1.88
N PHE A 47 -10.70 -9.42 -0.81
CA PHE A 47 -9.31 -9.87 -0.67
C PHE A 47 -9.20 -11.41 -0.59
N GLU A 48 -10.14 -12.08 0.06
CA GLU A 48 -10.17 -13.54 0.15
C GLU A 48 -10.46 -14.20 -1.22
N GLU A 49 -11.27 -13.56 -2.06
CA GLU A 49 -11.49 -14.02 -3.45
C GLU A 49 -10.20 -13.95 -4.26
N PHE A 50 -9.40 -12.90 -4.08
CA PHE A 50 -8.08 -12.80 -4.71
C PHE A 50 -7.08 -13.80 -4.13
N PHE A 51 -7.05 -13.97 -2.80
CA PHE A 51 -6.14 -14.92 -2.16
C PHE A 51 -6.41 -16.36 -2.56
N ASP A 52 -7.68 -16.68 -2.83
CA ASP A 52 -8.19 -17.92 -3.43
C ASP A 52 -7.64 -19.20 -2.79
N TYR A 53 -7.46 -19.17 -1.47
CA TYR A 53 -6.83 -20.25 -0.73
C TYR A 53 -7.62 -21.57 -0.84
N ASN A 54 -6.90 -22.67 -1.08
CA ASN A 54 -7.44 -24.03 -1.23
C ASN A 54 -8.43 -24.19 -2.39
N ASN A 55 -8.37 -23.29 -3.39
CA ASN A 55 -9.12 -23.40 -4.63
C ASN A 55 -8.22 -23.93 -5.75
N ALA A 56 -8.59 -25.06 -6.35
CA ALA A 56 -7.81 -25.82 -7.35
C ALA A 56 -6.41 -26.31 -6.91
N LYS A 57 -5.77 -25.64 -5.94
CA LYS A 57 -4.49 -25.96 -5.30
C LYS A 57 -4.68 -26.17 -3.79
N PRO A 58 -4.82 -27.43 -3.34
CA PRO A 58 -4.96 -27.70 -1.92
C PRO A 58 -3.75 -27.27 -1.11
N TYR A 59 -3.97 -26.68 0.06
CA TYR A 59 -2.89 -26.22 0.95
C TYR A 59 -2.05 -25.10 0.34
N SER A 60 -2.68 -24.18 -0.39
CA SER A 60 -2.01 -23.04 -1.00
C SER A 60 -2.97 -21.95 -1.40
N SER A 61 -2.49 -20.71 -1.31
CA SER A 61 -2.99 -19.60 -2.13
C SER A 61 -2.50 -19.76 -3.58
N ASP A 62 -3.24 -19.23 -4.56
CA ASP A 62 -2.81 -19.21 -5.97
C ASP A 62 -2.61 -17.77 -6.44
N THR A 63 -1.87 -16.98 -5.65
CA THR A 63 -1.63 -15.58 -5.97
C THR A 63 -0.70 -15.42 -7.18
N GLY A 64 0.11 -16.45 -7.46
CA GLY A 64 1.12 -16.44 -8.51
C GLY A 64 2.45 -15.82 -8.06
N PHE A 65 2.55 -15.40 -6.80
CA PHE A 65 3.75 -14.78 -6.22
C PHE A 65 4.53 -15.71 -5.29
N GLU A 66 4.02 -16.91 -5.04
CA GLU A 66 4.65 -17.92 -4.21
C GLU A 66 6.05 -18.31 -4.73
N GLN A 67 7.04 -18.32 -3.84
CA GLN A 67 8.44 -18.68 -4.15
C GLN A 67 8.88 -19.83 -3.23
N ASP A 68 9.70 -20.73 -3.77
CA ASP A 68 10.18 -21.89 -3.01
C ASP A 68 10.90 -21.43 -1.73
N ASP A 69 10.54 -22.06 -0.60
CA ASP A 69 11.21 -21.87 0.69
C ASP A 69 11.36 -20.38 1.10
N THR A 70 10.46 -19.50 0.66
CA THR A 70 10.57 -18.04 0.88
C THR A 70 9.26 -17.48 1.41
N VAL A 71 9.34 -16.50 2.31
CA VAL A 71 8.18 -15.68 2.70
C VAL A 71 8.06 -14.53 1.70
N VAL A 72 6.94 -14.45 0.99
CA VAL A 72 6.66 -13.37 0.05
C VAL A 72 5.55 -12.51 0.62
N LEU A 73 5.82 -11.21 0.74
CA LEU A 73 4.90 -10.21 1.28
C LEU A 73 4.54 -9.21 0.20
N PHE A 74 3.31 -8.73 0.22
CA PHE A 74 2.89 -7.65 -0.65
C PHE A 74 1.63 -6.97 -0.12
N ILE A 75 1.29 -5.81 -0.70
CA ILE A 75 0.07 -5.07 -0.37
C ILE A 75 -0.83 -5.05 -1.60
N ALA A 76 -2.13 -5.13 -1.37
CA ALA A 76 -3.13 -4.84 -2.39
C ALA A 76 -4.13 -3.79 -1.90
N GLU A 77 -4.70 -3.03 -2.84
CA GLU A 77 -5.78 -2.08 -2.61
C GLU A 77 -7.09 -2.62 -3.22
N LEU A 78 -8.16 -2.57 -2.44
CA LEU A 78 -9.51 -2.89 -2.90
C LEU A 78 -10.51 -1.96 -2.22
N ASN A 79 -11.33 -1.25 -3.00
CA ASN A 79 -12.37 -0.35 -2.50
C ASN A 79 -11.89 0.68 -1.44
N ASN A 80 -10.70 1.26 -1.64
CA ASN A 80 -10.05 2.19 -0.71
C ASN A 80 -9.65 1.57 0.64
N GLU A 81 -9.49 0.25 0.68
CA GLU A 81 -8.90 -0.50 1.79
C GLU A 81 -7.57 -1.11 1.34
N TYR A 82 -6.59 -1.19 2.24
CA TYR A 82 -5.37 -1.96 2.00
C TYR A 82 -5.44 -3.34 2.69
N GLY A 83 -4.85 -4.33 2.03
CA GLY A 83 -4.62 -5.67 2.58
C GLY A 83 -3.15 -6.05 2.43
N VAL A 84 -2.54 -6.54 3.52
CA VAL A 84 -1.22 -7.15 3.51
C VAL A 84 -1.36 -8.66 3.37
N PHE A 85 -0.72 -9.20 2.36
CA PHE A 85 -0.71 -10.62 2.05
C PHE A 85 0.67 -11.20 2.38
N GLY A 86 0.67 -12.39 2.96
CA GLY A 86 1.87 -13.19 3.13
C GLY A 86 1.67 -14.59 2.62
N THR A 87 2.56 -15.05 1.75
CA THR A 87 2.65 -16.44 1.30
C THR A 87 3.98 -17.02 1.73
N ILE A 88 3.98 -18.32 2.03
CA ILE A 88 5.15 -19.02 2.56
C ILE A 88 5.37 -20.27 1.74
N SER A 89 6.52 -20.35 1.07
CA SER A 89 6.85 -21.43 0.13
C SER A 89 5.92 -21.47 -1.09
N ASN A 90 6.05 -22.51 -1.92
CA ASN A 90 5.31 -22.69 -3.16
C ASN A 90 4.55 -24.03 -3.18
N TYR A 91 3.43 -24.04 -3.88
CA TYR A 91 2.71 -25.27 -4.19
C TYR A 91 3.35 -25.98 -5.39
N PHE A 92 3.47 -27.31 -5.31
CA PHE A 92 4.23 -28.18 -6.23
C PHE A 92 5.75 -28.19 -6.09
N SER A 93 6.35 -27.24 -5.39
CA SER A 93 7.79 -27.17 -5.14
C SER A 93 8.06 -26.71 -3.69
N GLY A 94 9.30 -26.50 -3.28
CA GLY A 94 9.60 -26.21 -1.88
C GLY A 94 9.63 -27.41 -0.92
N SER A 95 10.40 -27.21 0.15
CA SER A 95 10.72 -28.16 1.19
C SER A 95 9.61 -28.21 2.24
N VAL A 96 9.65 -29.24 3.10
CA VAL A 96 8.91 -29.18 4.37
C VAL A 96 9.48 -28.03 5.20
N GLY A 97 8.64 -27.21 5.81
CA GLY A 97 9.12 -26.03 6.52
C GLY A 97 8.24 -25.64 7.70
N ALA A 98 8.80 -24.74 8.49
CA ALA A 98 8.13 -24.16 9.64
C ALA A 98 8.68 -22.77 9.93
N LEU A 99 7.83 -21.89 10.45
CA LEU A 99 8.19 -20.54 10.85
C LEU A 99 7.21 -20.01 11.89
N THR A 100 7.71 -19.26 12.87
CA THR A 100 6.84 -18.47 13.75
C THR A 100 6.91 -17.00 13.34
N MET A 101 5.75 -16.41 13.10
CA MET A 101 5.58 -14.98 12.90
C MET A 101 4.99 -14.38 14.17
N ALA A 102 5.63 -13.35 14.72
CA ALA A 102 4.97 -12.41 15.63
C ALA A 102 4.53 -11.20 14.82
N TYR A 103 3.37 -10.62 15.15
CA TYR A 103 2.86 -9.48 14.42
C TYR A 103 2.18 -8.48 15.35
N SER A 104 2.21 -7.22 14.94
CA SER A 104 1.46 -6.14 15.58
C SER A 104 1.11 -5.08 14.56
N GLY A 105 -0.10 -4.54 14.64
CA GLY A 105 -0.55 -3.43 13.81
C GLY A 105 -1.11 -2.30 14.66
N THR A 106 -1.02 -1.08 14.16
CA THR A 106 -1.73 0.08 14.75
C THR A 106 -3.19 0.15 14.31
N ASP A 107 -3.50 -0.46 13.16
CA ASP A 107 -4.83 -0.62 12.59
C ASP A 107 -4.97 -2.02 11.96
N GLY A 108 -6.18 -2.38 11.55
CA GLY A 108 -6.51 -3.62 10.85
C GLY A 108 -6.68 -4.85 11.74
N THR A 109 -6.89 -5.99 11.10
CA THR A 109 -7.02 -7.30 11.75
C THR A 109 -6.60 -8.43 10.82
N MET A 110 -6.29 -9.58 11.40
CA MET A 110 -6.07 -10.80 10.64
C MET A 110 -7.43 -11.30 10.08
N LEU A 111 -7.58 -11.27 8.76
CA LEU A 111 -8.78 -11.75 8.06
C LEU A 111 -8.70 -13.24 7.72
N PHE A 112 -7.49 -13.72 7.42
CA PHE A 112 -7.26 -15.12 7.08
C PHE A 112 -5.91 -15.63 7.62
N VAL A 113 -5.91 -16.89 8.05
CA VAL A 113 -4.74 -17.72 8.33
C VAL A 113 -5.08 -19.12 7.83
N ASP A 114 -4.18 -19.76 7.09
CA ASP A 114 -4.35 -21.09 6.52
C ASP A 114 -4.86 -22.10 7.55
N ASP A 115 -4.03 -22.35 8.56
CA ASP A 115 -4.32 -23.26 9.67
C ASP A 115 -4.65 -22.42 10.92
N PRO A 116 -5.91 -21.97 11.12
CA PRO A 116 -6.26 -21.04 12.19
C PRO A 116 -6.04 -21.61 13.60
N ALA A 117 -5.84 -22.92 13.74
CA ALA A 117 -5.45 -23.54 15.00
C ALA A 117 -4.01 -23.20 15.43
N GLU A 118 -3.17 -22.77 14.49
CA GLU A 118 -1.78 -22.33 14.69
C GLU A 118 -1.68 -20.83 15.05
N ALA A 119 -2.79 -20.10 14.94
CA ALA A 119 -2.88 -18.70 15.30
C ALA A 119 -3.13 -18.51 16.80
N ALA A 120 -2.33 -17.65 17.40
CA ALA A 120 -2.50 -17.11 18.74
C ALA A 120 -2.57 -15.58 18.66
N PRO A 121 -3.07 -14.88 19.70
CA PRO A 121 -3.07 -13.42 19.70
C PRO A 121 -1.66 -12.84 19.48
N GLY A 122 -1.45 -12.15 18.35
CA GLY A 122 -0.19 -11.51 17.98
C GLY A 122 0.92 -12.47 17.50
N SER A 123 0.61 -13.75 17.26
CA SER A 123 1.59 -14.69 16.71
C SER A 123 0.94 -15.85 15.96
N ILE A 124 1.57 -16.31 14.88
CA ILE A 124 1.15 -17.48 14.11
C ILE A 124 2.35 -18.41 13.95
N SER A 125 2.14 -19.72 14.17
CA SER A 125 3.19 -20.74 14.05
C SER A 125 2.92 -21.66 12.87
N PHE A 126 3.39 -21.27 11.70
CA PHE A 126 3.19 -21.98 10.44
C PHE A 126 3.95 -23.29 10.40
N THR A 127 3.27 -24.38 10.02
CA THR A 127 3.91 -25.66 9.69
C THR A 127 3.33 -26.31 8.44
N TYR A 128 4.16 -26.54 7.43
CA TYR A 128 3.70 -27.04 6.14
C TYR A 128 4.56 -28.18 5.59
N GLY A 129 3.93 -29.04 4.79
CA GLY A 129 4.57 -30.16 4.12
C GLY A 129 5.30 -29.76 2.84
N SER A 130 6.16 -30.65 2.32
CA SER A 130 6.80 -30.41 1.01
C SER A 130 5.77 -30.32 -0.11
N GLY A 131 5.97 -29.39 -1.04
CA GLY A 131 5.04 -29.11 -2.14
C GLY A 131 3.74 -28.43 -1.70
N ARG A 132 3.73 -27.82 -0.51
CA ARG A 132 2.62 -27.04 0.05
C ARG A 132 3.14 -25.65 0.40
N SER A 133 2.23 -24.69 0.41
CA SER A 133 2.49 -23.37 0.95
C SER A 133 1.64 -23.16 2.19
N ASP A 134 1.86 -22.01 2.81
CA ASP A 134 1.08 -21.48 3.92
C ASP A 134 0.90 -19.98 3.66
N GLY A 135 0.08 -19.30 4.46
CA GLY A 135 -0.08 -17.87 4.32
C GLY A 135 -1.12 -17.24 5.22
N PHE A 136 -1.18 -15.93 5.11
CA PHE A 136 -2.08 -15.09 5.89
C PHE A 136 -2.52 -13.87 5.08
N LEU A 137 -3.65 -13.29 5.50
CA LEU A 137 -4.15 -12.01 5.03
C LEU A 137 -4.47 -11.15 6.24
N TYR A 138 -3.83 -9.99 6.30
CA TYR A 138 -4.14 -8.93 7.24
C TYR A 138 -4.81 -7.79 6.48
N GLY A 139 -6.00 -7.35 6.93
CA GLY A 139 -6.78 -6.32 6.23
C GLY A 139 -7.49 -5.42 7.22
N ASP A 140 -8.61 -4.83 6.81
CA ASP A 140 -9.30 -3.75 7.50
C ASP A 140 -8.41 -2.51 7.72
N LEU A 141 -7.46 -2.26 6.82
CA LEU A 141 -6.57 -1.08 6.86
C LEU A 141 -7.24 0.09 6.13
N PHE A 142 -8.12 0.80 6.85
CA PHE A 142 -8.88 1.94 6.31
C PHE A 142 -8.31 3.29 6.74
N ASP A 143 -7.52 3.34 7.81
CA ASP A 143 -6.97 4.60 8.26
C ASP A 143 -5.93 5.13 7.26
N THR A 144 -5.76 6.44 7.30
CA THR A 144 -4.80 7.14 6.46
C THR A 144 -3.37 6.94 6.97
N GLU A 145 -3.18 6.59 8.25
CA GLU A 145 -1.87 6.30 8.84
C GLU A 145 -1.94 4.96 9.58
N TRP A 146 -1.07 4.02 9.22
CA TRP A 146 -0.97 2.73 9.89
C TRP A 146 0.41 2.10 9.72
N ASP A 147 0.79 1.29 10.71
CA ASP A 147 1.94 0.41 10.67
C ASP A 147 1.51 -1.03 10.90
N PHE A 148 2.12 -1.95 10.18
CA PHE A 148 2.05 -3.39 10.40
C PHE A 148 3.48 -3.95 10.49
N THR A 149 3.81 -4.44 11.68
CA THR A 149 5.13 -4.98 12.01
C THR A 149 5.07 -6.50 12.06
N LEU A 150 6.08 -7.15 11.47
CA LEU A 150 6.26 -8.59 11.37
C LEU A 150 7.66 -8.95 11.89
N ASP A 151 7.71 -9.93 12.79
CA ASP A 151 8.94 -10.49 13.31
C ASP A 151 8.94 -12.01 13.09
N PHE A 152 9.84 -12.49 12.26
CA PHE A 152 9.95 -13.91 11.91
C PHE A 152 11.01 -14.60 12.75
N SER A 153 10.73 -15.83 13.17
CA SER A 153 11.62 -16.59 14.05
C SER A 153 11.46 -18.10 13.89
N SER A 154 12.47 -18.84 14.33
CA SER A 154 12.52 -20.31 14.26
C SER A 154 12.32 -20.90 12.85
N PRO A 155 12.94 -20.32 11.79
CA PRO A 155 12.78 -20.82 10.43
C PRO A 155 13.36 -22.22 10.29
N THR A 156 12.63 -23.09 9.61
CA THR A 156 13.10 -24.40 9.13
C THR A 156 12.89 -24.46 7.63
N ASN A 157 13.98 -24.59 6.87
CA ASN A 157 13.96 -24.58 5.40
C ASN A 157 13.24 -23.35 4.82
N ILE A 158 13.56 -22.17 5.36
CA ILE A 158 13.18 -20.88 4.81
C ILE A 158 14.45 -20.10 4.49
N ASP A 159 14.58 -19.63 3.25
CA ASP A 159 15.72 -18.90 2.72
C ASP A 159 15.71 -17.44 3.15
N GLY A 160 14.52 -16.80 3.21
CA GLY A 160 14.41 -15.39 3.53
C GLY A 160 13.00 -14.81 3.34
N VAL A 161 12.95 -13.49 3.33
CA VAL A 161 11.75 -12.70 3.05
C VAL A 161 11.97 -11.85 1.81
N GLN A 162 10.97 -11.77 0.95
CA GLN A 162 10.89 -10.83 -0.17
C GLN A 162 9.61 -10.04 -0.11
N PHE A 163 9.68 -8.80 -0.58
CA PHE A 163 8.50 -7.96 -0.79
C PHE A 163 8.25 -7.79 -2.29
N VAL A 164 6.98 -7.81 -2.71
CA VAL A 164 6.56 -7.53 -4.09
C VAL A 164 5.89 -6.17 -4.14
N SER A 165 6.46 -5.26 -4.92
CA SER A 165 5.86 -3.97 -5.29
C SER A 165 5.26 -4.07 -6.68
N PHE A 166 4.24 -3.26 -6.98
CA PHE A 166 3.54 -3.32 -8.28
C PHE A 166 3.59 -1.98 -8.99
N ASP A 167 4.44 -1.85 -10.01
CA ASP A 167 4.54 -0.62 -10.82
C ASP A 167 3.17 -0.26 -11.43
N GLY A 168 2.64 0.89 -11.03
CA GLY A 168 1.32 1.39 -11.43
C GLY A 168 0.14 0.56 -10.91
N GLY A 169 0.35 -0.31 -9.92
CA GLY A 169 -0.67 -1.21 -9.37
C GLY A 169 -1.08 -2.37 -10.29
N ASP A 170 -0.33 -2.66 -11.35
CA ASP A 170 -0.63 -3.74 -12.29
C ASP A 170 0.03 -5.06 -11.85
N LEU A 171 -0.70 -6.18 -11.93
CA LEU A 171 -0.17 -7.54 -11.77
C LEU A 171 1.07 -7.80 -12.62
N SER A 172 1.12 -7.25 -13.83
CA SER A 172 2.26 -7.41 -14.74
C SER A 172 3.49 -6.56 -14.36
N GLY A 173 3.31 -5.59 -13.47
CA GLY A 173 4.33 -4.72 -12.89
C GLY A 173 4.95 -5.26 -11.60
N ALA A 174 4.81 -6.55 -11.30
CA ALA A 174 5.35 -7.15 -10.09
C ALA A 174 6.90 -7.10 -10.06
N GLU A 175 7.44 -6.39 -9.07
CA GLU A 175 8.87 -6.25 -8.82
C GLU A 175 9.25 -6.78 -7.43
N TYR A 176 10.14 -7.77 -7.41
CA TYR A 176 10.61 -8.41 -6.18
C TYR A 176 11.79 -7.66 -5.59
N SER A 177 11.74 -7.41 -4.29
CA SER A 177 12.90 -6.95 -3.53
C SER A 177 14.02 -8.00 -3.54
N ALA A 178 15.24 -7.56 -3.19
CA ALA A 178 16.28 -8.50 -2.82
C ALA A 178 15.83 -9.38 -1.63
N LEU A 179 16.33 -10.61 -1.60
CA LEU A 179 16.09 -11.54 -0.51
C LEU A 179 16.70 -11.00 0.80
N SER A 180 15.85 -10.81 1.79
CA SER A 180 16.19 -10.26 3.12
C SER A 180 16.23 -11.37 4.18
N SER A 181 16.88 -11.11 5.31
CA SER A 181 17.08 -12.15 6.33
C SER A 181 15.80 -12.51 7.06
N ILE A 182 15.50 -13.80 7.18
CA ILE A 182 14.29 -14.28 7.87
C ILE A 182 14.23 -13.98 9.38
N ASN A 183 15.30 -13.46 10.01
CA ASN A 183 15.29 -13.15 11.45
C ASN A 183 15.28 -11.65 11.75
N ASP A 184 15.03 -10.81 10.75
CA ASP A 184 14.89 -9.37 10.92
C ASP A 184 13.44 -8.98 11.21
N GLN A 185 13.28 -7.77 11.78
CA GLN A 185 11.99 -7.11 11.89
C GLN A 185 11.63 -6.45 10.57
N TYR A 186 10.37 -6.55 10.20
CA TYR A 186 9.81 -6.04 8.96
C TYR A 186 8.65 -5.11 9.25
N ILE A 187 8.64 -3.93 8.64
CA ILE A 187 7.61 -2.91 8.87
C ILE A 187 7.03 -2.51 7.52
N ILE A 188 5.72 -2.68 7.40
CA ILE A 188 4.91 -2.15 6.32
C ILE A 188 4.12 -0.99 6.89
N SER A 189 4.10 0.15 6.20
CA SER A 189 3.41 1.34 6.69
C SER A 189 2.74 2.10 5.57
N ASN A 190 1.68 2.84 5.94
CA ASN A 190 1.12 3.91 5.17
C ASN A 190 1.29 5.19 5.97
N ASP A 191 2.09 6.14 5.47
CA ASP A 191 2.35 7.40 6.16
C ASP A 191 1.84 8.59 5.35
N VAL A 192 0.94 9.37 5.94
CA VAL A 192 0.40 10.62 5.39
C VAL A 192 1.31 11.82 5.63
N SER A 193 2.40 11.61 6.36
CA SER A 193 3.27 12.70 6.73
C SER A 193 4.06 13.22 5.52
N GLY A 194 3.63 14.40 5.06
CA GLY A 194 4.52 15.37 4.41
C GLY A 194 5.65 15.87 5.32
N ASN A 195 6.07 15.09 6.32
CA ASN A 195 7.18 15.36 7.21
C ASN A 195 8.36 14.45 6.86
N ASN A 196 8.84 14.59 5.62
CA ASN A 196 10.28 14.62 5.45
C ASN A 196 10.81 15.64 6.46
N SER A 197 11.57 15.17 7.45
CA SER A 197 12.22 16.03 8.45
C SER A 197 13.31 16.95 7.87
N ASP A 198 13.31 17.18 6.54
CA ASP A 198 14.11 18.18 5.82
C ASP A 198 13.38 18.82 4.61
N GLY A 199 12.04 18.77 4.55
CA GLY A 199 11.27 19.40 3.48
C GLY A 199 10.83 20.83 3.80
N LEU A 200 11.59 21.85 3.36
CA LEU A 200 11.10 23.24 3.37
C LEU A 200 9.76 23.31 2.61
N PRO A 201 8.75 24.06 3.11
CA PRO A 201 7.48 24.22 2.41
C PRO A 201 7.75 24.71 0.99
N ILE A 202 7.31 23.94 -0.02
CA ILE A 202 7.39 24.36 -1.42
C ILE A 202 6.43 25.54 -1.59
N ASN A 203 6.99 26.73 -1.50
CA ASN A 203 6.29 27.97 -1.78
C ASN A 203 5.84 27.93 -3.24
N ALA A 204 4.54 28.00 -3.50
CA ALA A 204 4.01 28.03 -4.86
C ALA A 204 4.78 29.09 -5.68
N PRO A 205 5.32 28.76 -6.87
CA PRO A 205 6.13 29.70 -7.63
C PRO A 205 5.35 31.00 -7.86
N GLY A 206 5.99 32.15 -7.60
CA GLY A 206 5.38 33.48 -7.74
C GLY A 206 4.82 33.79 -9.13
N THR A 207 4.93 32.88 -10.10
CA THR A 207 4.29 32.91 -11.41
C THR A 207 2.76 32.87 -11.35
N LEU A 208 2.13 32.17 -10.39
CA LEU A 208 0.66 32.19 -10.24
C LEU A 208 0.16 33.55 -9.72
N VAL A 209 0.90 34.16 -8.80
CA VAL A 209 0.65 35.52 -8.30
C VAL A 209 0.93 36.57 -9.40
N MET A 210 2.00 36.39 -10.17
CA MET A 210 2.30 37.25 -11.32
C MET A 210 1.22 37.11 -12.42
N LEU A 211 0.72 35.91 -12.69
CA LEU A 211 -0.34 35.66 -13.67
C LEU A 211 -1.67 36.30 -13.23
N SER A 212 -2.03 36.16 -11.95
CA SER A 212 -3.24 36.77 -11.39
C SER A 212 -3.13 38.30 -11.40
N MET A 213 -1.98 38.86 -11.05
CA MET A 213 -1.72 40.30 -11.16
C MET A 213 -1.74 40.79 -12.63
N SER A 214 -1.19 40.01 -13.57
CA SER A 214 -1.19 40.34 -15.00
C SER A 214 -2.61 40.42 -15.56
N LEU A 215 -3.50 39.53 -15.13
CA LEU A 215 -4.91 39.54 -15.51
C LEU A 215 -5.67 40.73 -14.91
N VAL A 216 -5.35 41.11 -13.67
CA VAL A 216 -5.86 42.34 -13.04
C VAL A 216 -5.42 43.58 -13.80
N PHE A 217 -4.14 43.69 -14.20
CA PHE A 217 -3.65 44.81 -15.01
C PHE A 217 -4.29 44.87 -16.40
N LEU A 218 -4.47 43.73 -17.08
CA LEU A 218 -5.15 43.69 -18.38
C LEU A 218 -6.63 44.13 -18.29
N SER A 219 -7.32 43.74 -17.22
CA SER A 219 -8.73 44.13 -17.02
C SER A 219 -8.87 45.63 -16.69
N LEU A 220 -7.93 46.22 -15.94
CA LEU A 220 -7.88 47.66 -15.67
C LEU A 220 -7.54 48.48 -16.92
N ARG A 221 -6.64 47.98 -17.79
CA ARG A 221 -6.23 48.68 -19.02
C ARG A 221 -7.37 48.82 -20.04
N ARG A 222 -8.30 47.85 -20.10
CA ARG A 222 -9.46 47.88 -21.01
C ARG A 222 -10.59 48.81 -20.55
N GLY A 223 -10.53 49.31 -19.31
CA GLY A 223 -11.50 50.28 -18.77
C GLY A 223 -11.22 51.74 -19.12
N ASN A 224 -10.02 52.05 -19.61
CA ASN A 224 -9.53 53.42 -19.86
C ASN A 224 -9.29 53.75 -21.35
N SER A 225 -9.87 52.97 -22.27
CA SER A 225 -9.89 53.24 -23.72
C SER A 225 -11.32 53.40 -24.23
#